data_AF-A0A1G7M946-F1
#
_entry.id   AF-A0A1G7M946-F1
#
_cell.length_a   1.000
_cell.length_b   1.000
_cell.length_c   1.000
_cell.angle_alpha   90.00
_cell.angle_beta   90.00
_cell.angle_gamma   90.00
#
_symmetry.space_group_name_H-M   'P 1'
#
loop_
_entity.id
_entity.type
_entity.pdbx_description
1 polymer ?
#
loop_
_entity_poly.entity_id
_entity_poly.type
_entity_poly.pdbx_seq_one_letter_code
_entity_poly.pdbx_strand_id
1 'polypeptide(L)'
;MRKKRYNINQCALYKCRNKRRLTEILRITNKELSRIHELIRYYSFNRDKKDGDKRLITAPNNALKRIQKRILNLFAFVERVTLTMQNYTRIQNTS
;
A
#
# COMPACT_ATOMS: atom_id res chain seq x y z
N MET A 1 3.60 -22.50 2.53
CA MET A 1 3.80 -22.29 1.07
C MET A 1 4.18 -20.84 0.79
N ARG A 2 5.35 -20.59 0.19
CA ARG A 2 5.79 -19.25 -0.23
C ARG A 2 5.14 -18.94 -1.59
N LYS A 3 4.24 -17.95 -1.67
CA LYS A 3 3.61 -17.59 -2.96
C LYS A 3 4.66 -17.04 -3.91
N LYS A 4 4.64 -17.48 -5.18
CA LYS A 4 5.54 -17.00 -6.22
C LYS A 4 5.33 -15.49 -6.43
N ARG A 5 6.42 -14.76 -6.63
CA ARG A 5 6.34 -13.35 -7.02
C ARG A 5 5.82 -13.22 -8.45
N TYR A 6 5.27 -12.06 -8.76
CA TYR A 6 4.65 -11.79 -10.05
C TYR A 6 5.02 -10.38 -10.55
N ASN A 7 5.02 -10.19 -11.87
CA ASN A 7 5.34 -8.91 -12.49
C ASN A 7 4.28 -7.84 -12.15
N ILE A 8 4.68 -6.57 -12.00
CA ILE A 8 3.76 -5.48 -11.65
C ILE A 8 2.52 -5.38 -12.56
N ASN A 9 2.65 -5.74 -13.85
CA ASN A 9 1.54 -5.76 -14.80
C ASN A 9 0.44 -6.75 -14.43
N GLN A 10 0.72 -7.73 -13.58
CA GLN A 10 -0.24 -8.69 -13.04
C GLN A 10 -0.88 -8.22 -11.72
N CYS A 11 -0.42 -7.11 -11.13
CA CYS A 11 -0.98 -6.56 -9.90
C CYS A 11 -2.41 -6.04 -10.12
N ALA A 12 -3.32 -6.40 -9.21
CA ALA A 12 -4.71 -5.96 -9.28
C ALA A 12 -4.84 -4.42 -9.22
N LEU A 13 -4.00 -3.75 -8.41
CA LEU A 13 -3.98 -2.29 -8.32
C LEU A 13 -3.48 -1.65 -9.61
N TYR A 14 -2.45 -2.23 -10.24
CA TYR A 14 -1.93 -1.73 -11.53
C TYR A 14 -2.99 -1.84 -12.65
N LYS A 15 -3.77 -2.92 -12.67
CA LYS A 15 -4.87 -3.10 -13.62
C LYS A 15 -6.15 -2.33 -13.26
N CYS A 16 -6.20 -1.64 -12.13
CA CYS A 16 -7.41 -0.97 -11.66
C CYS A 16 -7.67 0.32 -12.45
N ARG A 17 -8.76 0.36 -13.24
CA ARG A 17 -9.08 1.50 -14.13
C ARG A 17 -10.27 2.37 -13.71
N ASN A 18 -11.07 1.94 -12.73
CA ASN A 18 -12.27 2.69 -12.33
C ASN A 18 -12.56 2.56 -10.83
N LYS A 19 -13.37 3.49 -10.31
CA LYS A 19 -13.70 3.59 -8.88
C LYS A 19 -14.42 2.34 -8.34
N ARG A 20 -15.31 1.73 -9.13
CA ARG A 20 -16.01 0.49 -8.76
C ARG A 20 -15.01 -0.66 -8.54
N ARG A 21 -14.05 -0.81 -9.45
CA ARG A 21 -13.01 -1.84 -9.31
C ARG A 21 -12.11 -1.57 -8.11
N LEU A 22 -11.84 -0.29 -7.82
CA LEU A 22 -11.06 0.10 -6.65
C LEU A 22 -11.74 -0.31 -5.34
N THR A 23 -13.04 -0.08 -5.19
CA THR A 23 -13.79 -0.46 -3.99
C THR A 23 -13.81 -1.97 -3.78
N GLU A 24 -13.99 -2.75 -4.85
CA GLU A 24 -13.88 -4.22 -4.83
C GLU A 24 -12.47 -4.70 -4.41
N ILE A 25 -11.41 -4.14 -5.02
CA ILE A 25 -10.02 -4.53 -4.73
C ILE A 25 -9.65 -4.21 -3.28
N LEU A 26 -9.99 -3.01 -2.82
CA LEU A 26 -9.70 -2.54 -1.46
C LEU A 26 -10.65 -3.10 -0.40
N ARG A 27 -11.75 -3.74 -0.82
CA ARG A 27 -12.80 -4.27 0.06
C ARG A 27 -13.40 -3.18 0.95
N ILE A 28 -13.74 -2.06 0.33
CA ILE A 28 -14.42 -0.94 0.98
C ILE A 28 -15.75 -0.68 0.26
N THR A 29 -16.69 -0.07 0.94
CA THR A 29 -17.98 0.34 0.37
C THR A 29 -17.84 1.64 -0.41
N ASN A 30 -18.81 1.93 -1.29
CA ASN A 30 -18.88 3.22 -1.97
C ASN A 30 -19.04 4.40 -0.98
N LYS A 31 -19.72 4.17 0.16
CA LYS A 31 -19.87 5.14 1.24
C LYS A 31 -18.55 5.43 1.94
N GLU A 32 -17.74 4.40 2.20
CA GLU A 32 -16.38 4.57 2.73
C GLU A 32 -15.48 5.30 1.73
N LEU A 33 -15.61 5.00 0.43
CA LEU A 33 -14.85 5.70 -0.61
C LEU A 33 -15.26 7.18 -0.71
N SER A 34 -16.55 7.52 -0.64
CA SER A 34 -17.00 8.92 -0.70
C SER A 34 -16.55 9.74 0.52
N ARG A 35 -16.34 9.09 1.66
CA ARG A 35 -15.88 9.70 2.92
C ARG A 35 -14.42 9.37 3.25
N ILE A 36 -13.59 9.16 2.24
CA ILE A 36 -12.20 8.72 2.45
C ILE A 36 -11.40 9.70 3.32
N HIS A 37 -11.66 11.01 3.21
CA HIS A 37 -11.02 12.03 4.05
C HIS A 37 -11.33 11.83 5.54
N GLU A 38 -12.56 11.42 5.87
CA GLU A 38 -12.95 11.13 7.25
C GLU A 38 -12.30 9.85 7.78
N LEU A 39 -11.90 8.92 6.90
CA LEU A 39 -11.21 7.69 7.27
C LEU A 39 -9.73 7.94 7.57
N ILE A 40 -9.13 8.97 6.99
CA ILE A 40 -7.72 9.34 7.20
C ILE A 40 -7.60 10.08 8.54
N ARG A 41 -7.58 9.33 9.64
CA ARG A 41 -7.31 9.86 10.98
C ARG A 41 -6.14 9.15 11.62
N TYR A 42 -5.24 9.97 12.15
CA TYR A 42 -4.13 9.54 12.97
C TYR A 42 -4.34 10.07 14.38
N TYR A 43 -3.94 9.27 15.37
CA TYR A 43 -3.89 9.69 16.76
C TYR A 43 -2.46 9.55 17.26
N SER A 44 -2.10 10.38 18.23
CA SER A 44 -0.78 10.37 18.82
C SER A 44 -0.87 9.97 20.29
N PHE A 45 0.07 9.15 20.75
CA PHE A 45 0.18 8.71 22.15
C PHE A 45 1.65 8.52 22.51
N ASN A 46 1.97 8.69 23.78
CA ASN A 46 3.33 8.45 24.27
C ASN A 46 3.51 6.98 24.64
N ARG A 47 4.68 6.43 24.30
CA ARG A 47 5.11 5.10 24.73
C ARG A 47 6.48 5.21 25.38
N ASP A 48 6.63 4.61 26.55
CA ASP A 48 7.90 4.62 27.26
C ASP A 48 8.95 3.81 26.47
N LYS A 49 10.15 4.38 26.31
CA LYS A 49 11.32 3.65 25.84
C LYS A 49 11.90 2.83 27.00
N LYS A 50 12.74 1.86 26.65
CA LYS A 50 13.47 1.04 27.63
C LYS A 50 14.40 1.88 28.52
N ASP A 51 14.88 3.01 28.01
CA ASP A 51 15.86 3.89 28.68
C ASP A 51 15.21 5.09 29.40
N GLY A 52 13.89 5.05 29.66
CA GLY A 52 13.17 6.05 30.47
C GLY A 52 12.62 7.27 29.73
N ASP A 53 13.09 7.54 28.50
CA ASP A 53 12.56 8.63 27.66
C ASP A 53 11.26 8.20 26.92
N LYS A 54 10.35 9.15 26.63
CA LYS A 54 9.06 8.86 25.99
C LYS A 54 9.15 9.05 24.48
N ARG A 55 8.65 8.09 23.71
CA ARG A 55 8.47 8.23 22.25
C ARG A 55 7.03 8.63 21.96
N LEU A 56 6.83 9.79 21.33
CA LEU A 56 5.57 10.12 20.69
C LEU A 56 5.36 9.18 19.50
N ILE A 57 4.30 8.38 19.53
CA ILE A 57 3.90 7.49 18.45
C ILE A 57 2.65 8.07 17.81
N THR A 58 2.67 8.19 16.49
CA THR A 58 1.50 8.51 15.68
C THR A 58 1.02 7.24 14.98
N ALA A 59 -0.23 6.86 15.20
CA ALA A 59 -0.81 5.64 14.66
C ALA A 59 -2.08 5.91 13.86
N PRO A 60 -2.32 5.18 12.76
CA PRO A 60 -3.57 5.27 12.02
C PRO A 60 -4.71 4.61 12.83
N ASN A 61 -5.94 5.06 12.60
CA ASN A 61 -7.12 4.36 13.08
C ASN A 61 -7.26 2.95 12.42
N ASN A 62 -8.16 2.13 12.97
CA ASN A 62 -8.34 0.76 12.50
C ASN A 62 -8.80 0.66 11.04
N ALA A 63 -9.63 1.60 10.57
CA ALA A 63 -10.14 1.61 9.21
C ALA A 63 -9.01 1.86 8.18
N LEU A 64 -8.19 2.88 8.44
CA LEU A 64 -7.04 3.21 7.62
C LEU A 64 -6.00 2.08 7.66
N LYS A 65 -5.74 1.52 8.86
CA LYS A 65 -4.83 0.37 9.03
C LYS A 65 -5.29 -0.85 8.22
N ARG A 66 -6.60 -1.12 8.15
CA ARG A 66 -7.19 -2.19 7.33
C ARG A 66 -6.94 -1.98 5.84
N ILE A 67 -7.17 -0.77 5.34
CA ILE A 67 -6.93 -0.41 3.92
C ILE A 67 -5.43 -0.51 3.60
N GLN A 68 -4.56 0.04 4.45
CA GLN A 68 -3.11 -0.05 4.30
C GLN A 68 -2.62 -1.50 4.27
N LYS A 69 -3.12 -2.36 5.16
CA LYS A 69 -2.81 -3.79 5.17
C LYS A 69 -3.28 -4.47 3.88
N ARG A 70 -4.45 -4.10 3.36
CA ARG A 70 -4.95 -4.63 2.08
C ARG A 70 -4.05 -4.23 0.92
N ILE A 71 -3.65 -2.97 0.84
CA ILE A 71 -2.71 -2.46 -0.15
C ILE A 71 -1.37 -3.20 -0.06
N LEU A 72 -0.81 -3.32 1.15
CA LEU A 72 0.43 -4.06 1.39
C LEU A 72 0.34 -5.50 0.88
N ASN A 73 -0.74 -6.21 1.18
CA ASN A 73 -0.94 -7.59 0.73
C ASN A 73 -1.04 -7.71 -0.81
N LEU A 74 -1.58 -6.69 -1.48
CA LEU A 74 -1.62 -6.63 -2.94
C LEU A 74 -0.21 -6.45 -3.50
N PHE A 75 0.65 -5.65 -2.88
CA PHE A 75 2.02 -5.44 -3.31
C PHE A 75 3.03 -6.49 -2.82
N ALA A 76 2.71 -7.27 -1.79
CA ALA A 76 3.67 -8.16 -1.10
C ALA A 76 4.38 -9.18 -2.00
N PHE A 77 3.76 -9.53 -3.13
CA PHE A 77 4.29 -10.50 -4.09
C PHE A 77 4.65 -9.88 -5.44
N VAL A 78 4.55 -8.55 -5.58
CA VAL A 78 5.07 -7.87 -6.76
C VAL A 78 6.60 -7.97 -6.76
N GLU A 79 7.16 -8.30 -7.91
CA GLU A 79 8.61 -8.30 -8.10
C GLU A 79 9.21 -6.93 -7.75
N ARG A 80 10.27 -6.94 -6.95
CA ARG A 80 11.01 -5.71 -6.66
C ARG A 80 11.84 -5.37 -7.88
N VAL A 81 11.53 -4.24 -8.48
CA VAL A 81 12.38 -3.68 -9.54
C VAL A 81 13.66 -3.17 -8.86
N THR A 82 14.79 -3.76 -9.22
CA THR A 82 16.10 -3.21 -8.84
C THR A 82 16.40 -2.09 -9.83
N LEU A 83 16.71 -0.88 -9.32
CA LEU A 83 16.89 0.33 -10.13
C LEU A 83 17.89 0.17 -11.29
N THR A 84 18.82 -0.79 -11.19
CA THR A 84 19.76 -1.17 -12.25
C THR A 84 19.08 -1.69 -13.53
N MET A 85 17.89 -2.29 -13.46
CA MET A 85 17.23 -2.88 -14.64
C MET A 85 16.42 -1.87 -15.47
N GLN A 86 15.99 -0.74 -14.91
CA GLN A 86 15.21 0.26 -15.65
C GLN A 86 16.05 1.03 -16.69
N ASN A 87 17.34 1.20 -16.43
CA ASN A 87 18.25 1.86 -17.37
C ASN A 87 18.56 0.97 -18.58
N TYR A 88 18.72 -0.35 -18.40
CA TYR A 88 18.98 -1.27 -19.51
C TYR A 88 17.80 -1.34 -20.51
N THR A 89 16.56 -1.39 -20.04
CA THR A 89 15.38 -1.44 -20.94
C THR A 89 15.18 -0.14 -21.71
N ARG A 90 15.64 1.00 -21.18
CA ARG A 90 15.52 2.30 -21.85
C ARG A 90 16.53 2.45 -23.00
N ILE A 91 17.74 1.90 -22.84
CA ILE A 91 18.82 1.98 -23.84
C ILE A 91 18.54 1.10 -25.07
N GLN A 92 17.88 -0.06 -24.87
CA GLN A 92 17.59 -1.02 -25.94
C GLN A 92 16.38 -0.66 -26.83
N ASN A 93 15.56 0.31 -26.43
CA ASN A 93 14.38 0.75 -27.20
C ASN A 93 14.62 2.08 -27.95
N THR A 94 15.88 2.55 -27.98
CA THR A 94 16.32 3.77 -28.66
C THR A 94 17.38 3.50 -29.73
N SER A 95 17.46 2.27 -30.23
CA SER A 95 18.36 1.84 -31.30
C SER A 95 17.57 1.29 -32.48
#